data_AF-A0A9D4VFH7-F1
#
_entry.id   AF-A0A9D4VFH7-F1
#
_cell.length_a   1.000
_cell.length_b   1.000
_cell.length_c   1.000
_cell.angle_alpha   90.00
_cell.angle_beta   90.00
_cell.angle_gamma   90.00
#
_symmetry.space_group_name_H-M   'P 1'
#
loop_
_entity.id
_entity.type
_entity.pdbx_description
1 polymer ?
#
loop_
_entity_poly.entity_id
_entity_poly.type
_entity_poly.pdbx_seq_one_letter_code
_entity_poly.pdbx_strand_id
1 'polypeptide(L)'
;MSRLNAGLLNLVFLFYSQIKIITCSTIRSLVRLELGNYSAALQDANEALLLAPNYSEAYICQGDAFLAFNNFDLAQQSYLSALHIDPSIRRSKSFRARITKLQEKLAPS
;
A
#
# COMPACT_ATOMS: atom_id res chain seq x y z
N MET A 1 -4.11 17.93 38.65
CA MET A 1 -3.89 16.77 37.75
C MET A 1 -4.53 16.97 36.37
N SER A 2 -4.24 18.05 35.62
CA SER A 2 -5.03 18.37 34.41
C SER A 2 -4.25 18.75 33.14
N ARG A 3 -2.91 18.68 33.14
CA ARG A 3 -2.10 18.98 31.92
C ARG A 3 -1.57 17.74 31.18
N LEU A 4 -1.45 16.61 31.87
CA LEU A 4 -0.93 15.36 31.28
C LEU A 4 -1.92 14.69 30.31
N ASN A 5 -3.23 14.86 30.50
CA ASN A 5 -4.25 14.26 29.62
C ASN A 5 -4.39 14.97 28.26
N ALA A 6 -4.21 16.30 28.20
CA ALA A 6 -4.42 17.04 26.95
C ALA A 6 -3.37 16.70 25.88
N GLY A 7 -2.10 16.53 26.28
CA GLY A 7 -1.02 16.13 25.37
C GLY A 7 -1.20 14.70 24.85
N LEU A 8 -1.59 13.78 25.73
CA LEU A 8 -1.84 12.39 25.35
C LEU A 8 -3.06 12.26 24.42
N LEU A 9 -4.14 12.99 24.70
CA LEU A 9 -5.35 13.01 23.88
C LEU A 9 -5.06 13.57 22.47
N ASN A 10 -4.25 14.62 22.37
CA ASN A 10 -3.85 15.20 21.09
C ASN A 10 -2.93 14.24 20.30
N LEU A 11 -2.03 13.55 20.99
CA LEU A 11 -1.20 12.50 20.37
C LEU A 11 -2.08 11.36 19.83
N VAL A 12 -3.03 10.85 20.61
CA VAL A 12 -3.97 9.80 20.20
C VAL A 12 -4.82 10.27 19.01
N PHE A 13 -5.29 11.52 19.01
CA PHE A 13 -6.03 12.09 17.89
C PHE A 13 -5.19 12.19 16.61
N LEU A 14 -3.94 12.64 16.71
CA LEU A 14 -3.01 12.70 15.59
C LEU A 14 -2.70 11.31 15.03
N PHE A 15 -2.41 10.32 15.89
CA PHE A 15 -2.22 8.93 15.47
C PHE A 15 -3.47 8.37 14.80
N TYR A 16 -4.66 8.60 15.37
CA TYR A 16 -5.92 8.14 14.80
C TYR A 16 -6.22 8.79 13.44
N SER A 17 -5.92 10.09 13.30
CA SER A 17 -6.04 10.82 12.04
C SER A 17 -5.10 10.26 10.98
N GLN A 18 -3.83 10.01 11.33
CA GLN A 18 -2.86 9.42 10.41
C GLN A 18 -3.27 8.01 9.97
N ILE A 19 -3.69 7.15 10.89
CA ILE A 19 -4.19 5.79 10.58
C ILE A 19 -5.40 5.87 9.65
N LYS A 20 -6.32 6.81 9.90
CA LYS A 20 -7.52 7.00 9.07
C LYS A 20 -7.16 7.49 7.65
N ILE A 21 -6.17 8.37 7.51
CA ILE A 21 -5.68 8.85 6.21
C ILE A 21 -5.00 7.71 5.44
N ILE A 22 -4.10 6.97 6.09
CA ILE A 22 -3.38 5.83 5.48
C ILE A 22 -4.37 4.79 4.93
N THR A 23 -5.36 4.39 5.74
CA THR A 23 -6.37 3.40 5.34
C THR A 23 -7.29 3.93 4.23
N CYS A 24 -7.59 5.23 4.23
CA CYS A 24 -8.40 5.86 3.18
C CYS A 24 -7.64 5.88 1.84
N SER A 25 -6.35 6.22 1.87
CA SER A 25 -5.52 6.28 0.67
C SER A 25 -5.32 4.91 0.03
N THR A 26 -5.19 3.83 0.81
CA THR A 26 -5.11 2.46 0.24
C THR A 26 -6.42 2.00 -0.38
N ILE A 27 -7.56 2.27 0.27
CA ILE A 27 -8.89 1.97 -0.31
C ILE A 27 -9.13 2.79 -1.58
N ARG A 28 -8.77 4.08 -1.57
CA ARG A 28 -8.90 4.97 -2.74
C ARG A 28 -8.01 4.52 -3.88
N SER A 29 -6.77 4.09 -3.58
CA SER A 29 -5.86 3.49 -4.55
C SER A 29 -6.49 2.27 -5.21
N LEU A 30 -7.08 1.36 -4.42
CA LEU A 30 -7.73 0.16 -4.94
C LEU A 30 -8.90 0.49 -5.89
N VAL A 31 -9.76 1.42 -5.49
CA VAL A 31 -10.89 1.87 -6.34
C VAL A 31 -10.38 2.50 -7.64
N ARG A 32 -9.32 3.30 -7.57
CA ARG A 32 -8.73 3.94 -8.76
C ARG A 32 -8.08 2.93 -9.71
N LEU A 33 -7.54 1.82 -9.20
CA LEU A 33 -7.06 0.71 -10.02
C LEU A 33 -8.21 0.07 -10.81
N GLU A 34 -9.35 -0.19 -10.16
CA GLU A 34 -10.55 -0.71 -10.83
C GLU A 34 -11.12 0.26 -11.88
N LEU A 35 -10.98 1.58 -11.64
CA LEU A 35 -11.40 2.62 -12.58
C LEU A 35 -10.38 2.90 -13.70
N GLY A 36 -9.25 2.19 -13.75
CA GLY A 36 -8.21 2.40 -14.75
C GLY A 36 -7.34 3.64 -14.54
N ASN A 37 -7.51 4.36 -13.43
CA ASN A 37 -6.76 5.58 -13.12
C ASN A 37 -5.49 5.25 -12.31
N TYR A 38 -4.54 4.61 -12.99
CA TYR A 38 -3.35 4.04 -12.35
C TYR A 38 -2.39 5.10 -11.79
N SER A 39 -2.32 6.29 -12.40
CA SER A 39 -1.45 7.38 -11.93
C SER A 39 -1.93 7.92 -10.58
N ALA A 40 -3.24 8.11 -10.47
CA ALA A 40 -3.87 8.56 -9.23
C ALA A 40 -3.82 7.48 -8.15
N ALA A 41 -3.88 6.19 -8.50
CA ALA A 41 -3.66 5.09 -7.56
C ALA A 41 -2.22 5.09 -7.02
N LEU A 42 -1.22 5.26 -7.90
CA LEU A 42 0.18 5.34 -7.52
C LEU A 42 0.46 6.54 -6.59
N GLN A 43 -0.15 7.69 -6.88
CA GLN A 43 -0.05 8.87 -6.01
C GLN A 43 -0.59 8.59 -4.61
N ASP A 44 -1.75 7.92 -4.50
CA ASP A 44 -2.34 7.57 -3.20
C ASP A 44 -1.49 6.58 -2.42
N ALA A 45 -0.91 5.59 -3.10
CA ALA A 45 0.00 4.64 -2.49
C ALA A 45 1.27 5.35 -1.97
N ASN A 46 1.85 6.26 -2.75
CA ASN A 46 3.01 7.05 -2.33
C ASN A 46 2.71 7.96 -1.16
N GLU A 47 1.53 8.60 -1.13
CA GLU A 47 1.09 9.40 0.03
C GLU A 47 0.98 8.53 1.30
N ALA A 48 0.39 7.33 1.19
CA ALA A 48 0.32 6.41 2.31
C ALA A 48 1.72 5.98 2.81
N LEU A 49 2.66 5.77 1.90
CA LEU A 49 4.06 5.44 2.24
C LEU A 49 4.82 6.59 2.89
N LEU A 50 4.53 7.85 2.52
CA LEU A 50 5.11 9.02 3.19
C LEU A 50 4.67 9.13 4.65
N LEU A 51 3.43 8.74 4.95
CA LEU A 51 2.87 8.78 6.30
C LEU A 51 3.26 7.55 7.12
N ALA A 52 3.32 6.37 6.49
CA ALA A 52 3.70 5.12 7.11
C ALA A 52 4.60 4.30 6.17
N PRO A 53 5.93 4.52 6.22
CA PRO A 53 6.87 3.78 5.36
C PRO A 53 6.97 2.31 5.70
N ASN A 54 6.46 1.87 6.86
CA ASN A 54 6.43 0.46 7.27
C ASN A 54 5.03 -0.16 7.09
N TYR A 55 4.20 0.37 6.19
CA TYR A 55 2.88 -0.17 5.92
C TYR A 55 2.88 -1.07 4.67
N SER A 56 2.84 -2.38 4.90
CA SER A 56 2.91 -3.39 3.84
C SER A 56 1.80 -3.23 2.78
N GLU A 57 0.58 -2.90 3.20
CA GLU A 57 -0.56 -2.74 2.29
C GLU A 57 -0.35 -1.61 1.27
N ALA A 58 0.30 -0.51 1.68
CA ALA A 58 0.59 0.59 0.76
C ALA A 58 1.60 0.19 -0.33
N TYR A 59 2.58 -0.65 0.01
CA TYR A 59 3.48 -1.25 -0.99
C TYR A 59 2.76 -2.24 -1.91
N ILE A 60 1.77 -2.98 -1.41
CA ILE A 60 0.92 -3.83 -2.27
C ILE A 60 0.15 -2.97 -3.27
N CYS A 61 -0.49 -1.89 -2.81
CA CYS A 61 -1.19 -0.95 -3.70
C CYS A 61 -0.25 -0.31 -4.73
N GLN A 62 0.96 0.06 -4.32
CA GLN A 62 2.00 0.59 -5.20
C GLN A 62 2.39 -0.43 -6.28
N GLY A 63 2.59 -1.69 -5.88
CA GLY A 63 2.89 -2.79 -6.79
C GLY A 63 1.76 -3.09 -7.77
N ASP A 64 0.51 -3.07 -7.30
CA ASP A 64 -0.68 -3.23 -8.15
C ASP A 64 -0.76 -2.10 -9.20
N ALA A 65 -0.47 -0.86 -8.81
CA ALA A 65 -0.43 0.29 -9.71
C ALA A 65 0.69 0.20 -10.76
N PHE A 66 1.89 -0.20 -10.37
CA PHE A 66 2.99 -0.42 -11.32
C PHE A 66 2.70 -1.58 -12.27
N LEU A 67 2.09 -2.66 -11.78
CA LEU A 67 1.68 -3.79 -12.60
C LEU A 67 0.65 -3.37 -13.66
N ALA A 68 -0.29 -2.49 -13.29
CA ALA A 68 -1.26 -1.91 -14.22
C ALA A 68 -0.61 -0.97 -15.25
N PHE A 69 0.50 -0.31 -14.89
CA PHE A 69 1.34 0.47 -15.81
C PHE A 69 2.29 -0.37 -16.68
N ASN A 70 2.26 -1.71 -16.58
CA ASN A 70 3.22 -2.62 -17.20
C ASN A 70 4.68 -2.38 -16.77
N ASN A 71 4.90 -1.71 -15.63
CA ASN A 71 6.22 -1.54 -15.06
C ASN A 71 6.50 -2.68 -14.08
N PHE A 72 6.83 -3.84 -14.64
CA PHE A 72 6.91 -5.09 -13.87
C PHE A 72 8.09 -5.12 -12.89
N ASP A 73 9.21 -4.47 -13.22
CA ASP A 73 10.37 -4.38 -12.34
C ASP A 73 10.04 -3.60 -11.06
N LEU A 74 9.39 -2.44 -11.20
CA LEU A 74 8.96 -1.64 -10.04
C LEU A 74 7.85 -2.34 -9.26
N ALA A 75 6.93 -3.03 -9.94
CA ALA A 75 5.90 -3.82 -9.26
C ALA A 75 6.52 -4.93 -8.40
N GLN A 76 7.52 -5.63 -8.93
CA GLN A 76 8.25 -6.66 -8.20
C GLN A 76 8.94 -6.07 -6.96
N GLN A 77 9.63 -4.94 -7.11
CA GLN A 77 10.30 -4.27 -5.99
C GLN A 77 9.32 -3.86 -4.89
N SER A 78 8.16 -3.27 -5.25
CA SER A 78 7.12 -2.91 -4.29
C SER A 78 6.58 -4.13 -3.54
N TYR A 79 6.30 -5.24 -4.22
CA TYR A 79 5.86 -6.47 -3.56
C TYR A 79 6.94 -7.09 -2.65
N LEU A 80 8.21 -7.01 -3.03
CA LEU A 80 9.32 -7.45 -2.19
C LEU A 80 9.44 -6.60 -0.92
N SER A 81 9.27 -5.28 -1.02
CA SER A 81 9.21 -4.39 0.14
C SER A 81 8.05 -4.74 1.08
N ALA A 82 6.86 -5.01 0.53
CA ALA A 82 5.72 -5.46 1.32
C ALA A 82 6.03 -6.76 2.08
N LEU A 83 6.68 -7.73 1.42
CA LEU A 83 7.11 -9.01 2.03
C LEU A 83 8.21 -8.85 3.06
N HIS A 84 9.08 -7.84 2.92
CA HIS A 84 10.13 -7.56 3.88
C HIS A 84 9.53 -7.03 5.19
N ILE A 85 8.51 -6.16 5.08
CA ILE A 85 7.80 -5.58 6.22
C ILE A 85 6.92 -6.62 6.91
N ASP A 86 6.11 -7.35 6.13
CA ASP A 86 5.26 -8.41 6.65
C ASP A 86 5.46 -9.69 5.81
N PRO A 87 6.34 -10.61 6.26
CA PRO A 87 6.56 -11.88 5.57
C PRO A 87 5.33 -12.80 5.54
N SER A 88 4.34 -12.58 6.42
CA SER A 88 3.16 -13.44 6.53
C SER A 88 2.23 -13.32 5.32
N ILE A 89 2.22 -12.16 4.64
CA ILE A 89 1.40 -11.92 3.44
C ILE A 89 1.70 -12.91 2.32
N ARG A 90 2.91 -13.51 2.29
CA ARG A 90 3.29 -14.56 1.33
C ARG A 90 2.29 -15.72 1.31
N ARG A 91 1.72 -16.05 2.48
CA ARG A 91 0.76 -17.15 2.62
C ARG A 91 -0.64 -16.76 2.15
N SER A 92 -0.92 -15.46 2.00
CA SER A 92 -2.21 -14.97 1.54
C SER A 92 -2.49 -15.40 0.11
N LYS A 93 -3.69 -15.94 -0.13
CA LYS A 93 -4.15 -16.31 -1.48
C LYS A 93 -4.21 -15.09 -2.40
N SER A 94 -4.64 -13.93 -1.89
CA SER A 94 -4.78 -12.70 -2.68
C SER A 94 -3.41 -12.14 -3.10
N PHE A 95 -2.40 -12.25 -2.24
CA PHE A 95 -1.04 -11.83 -2.58
C PHE A 95 -0.40 -12.77 -3.60
N ARG A 96 -0.59 -14.09 -3.43
CA ARG A 96 -0.12 -15.08 -4.40
C ARG A 96 -0.69 -14.85 -5.80
N ALA A 97 -1.98 -14.51 -5.91
CA ALA A 97 -2.60 -14.19 -7.19
C ALA A 97 -1.92 -13.01 -7.89
N ARG A 98 -1.53 -11.96 -7.14
CA ARG A 98 -0.78 -10.81 -7.68
C ARG A 98 0.59 -11.21 -8.21
N ILE A 99 1.32 -12.03 -7.47
CA ILE A 99 2.64 -12.53 -7.88
C ILE A 99 2.53 -13.40 -9.13
N THR A 100 1.52 -14.28 -9.22
CA THR A 100 1.28 -15.08 -10.43
C THR A 100 0.98 -14.18 -11.63
N LYS A 101 0.11 -13.17 -11.47
CA LYS A 101 -0.19 -12.20 -12.54
C LYS A 101 1.06 -11.45 -12.99
N LEU A 102 1.96 -11.08 -12.07
CA LEU A 102 3.24 -10.47 -12.39
C LEU A 102 4.14 -11.42 -13.21
N GLN A 103 4.23 -12.68 -12.81
CA GLN A 103 5.04 -13.70 -13.49
C GLN A 103 4.55 -13.98 -14.91
N GLU A 104 3.23 -14.12 -15.11
CA GLU A 104 2.61 -14.29 -16.42
C GLU A 104 2.96 -13.15 -17.39
N LYS A 105 3.06 -11.93 -16.88
CA LYS A 105 3.40 -10.74 -17.67
C LYS A 105 4.89 -10.61 -17.98
N LEU A 106 5.76 -11.10 -17.08
CA LEU A 106 7.21 -11.11 -17.26
C LEU A 106 7.68 -12.19 -18.24
N ALA A 107 6.95 -13.30 -18.35
CA ALA A 107 7.25 -14.39 -19.27
C ALA A 107 5.99 -14.77 -20.08
N PRO A 108 5.57 -13.94 -21.06
CA PRO A 108 4.48 -14.30 -21.94
C PRO A 108 4.94 -15.49 -22.80
N SER A 109 4.29 -16.65 -22.61
CA SER A 109 4.48 -17.87 -23.40
C SER A 109 4.09 -17.68 -24.86
#